data_AF-A0A1S2LA34-F1
#
_entry.id   AF-A0A1S2LA34-F1
#
_cell.length_a   1.000
_cell.length_b   1.000
_cell.length_c   1.000
_cell.angle_alpha   90.00
_cell.angle_beta   90.00
_cell.angle_gamma   90.00
#
_symmetry.space_group_name_H-M   'P 1'
#
loop_
_entity.id
_entity.type
_entity.pdbx_description
1 polymer ?
#
loop_
_entity_poly.entity_id
_entity_poly.type
_entity_poly.pdbx_seq_one_letter_code
_entity_poly.pdbx_strand_id
1 'polypeptide(L)' 'MKTQPRGIRYADAAKVLNHFGYILVRKKGSHRHFRNDAGDLIVLKEENPLKISYIEDCLSRINEI' A
#
# COMPACT_ATOMS: atom_id res chain seq x y z
N MET A 1 -1.04 4.12 10.18
CA MET A 1 -1.04 2.70 9.77
C MET A 1 -0.44 1.81 10.84
N LYS A 2 0.76 2.09 11.38
CA LYS A 2 1.40 1.29 12.44
C LYS A 2 0.59 1.14 13.73
N THR A 3 0.05 2.24 14.26
CA THR A 3 -0.68 2.27 15.55
C THR A 3 -2.11 1.74 15.47
N GLN A 4 -2.72 1.80 14.27
CA GLN A 4 -4.06 1.29 13.99
C GLN A 4 -4.07 0.70 12.57
N PRO A 5 -3.70 -0.59 12.40
CA PRO A 5 -3.59 -1.23 11.09
C PRO A 5 -4.95 -1.64 10.50
N ARG A 6 -6.03 -1.56 11.27
CA ARG A 6 -7.39 -1.89 10.83
C ARG A 6 -8.16 -0.65 10.39
N GLY A 7 -9.04 -0.80 9.39
CA GLY A 7 -9.91 0.28 8.94
C GLY A 7 -9.25 1.29 8.00
N ILE A 8 -8.00 1.06 7.59
CA ILE A 8 -7.26 1.94 6.69
C ILE A 8 -7.91 1.95 5.31
N ARG A 9 -8.17 3.15 4.79
CA ARG A 9 -8.69 3.33 3.42
C ARG A 9 -7.57 3.21 2.41
N TYR A 10 -7.92 2.80 1.19
CA TYR A 10 -6.96 2.73 0.09
C TYR A 10 -6.23 4.07 -0.13
N ALA A 11 -6.95 5.19 -0.08
CA ALA A 11 -6.38 6.52 -0.30
C ALA A 11 -5.30 6.88 0.73
N ASP A 12 -5.46 6.46 1.98
CA ASP A 12 -4.48 6.74 3.05
C ASP A 12 -3.25 5.86 2.88
N ALA A 13 -3.42 4.58 2.56
CA ALA A 13 -2.30 3.69 2.24
C ALA A 13 -1.52 4.16 1.00
N ALA A 14 -2.21 4.63 -0.05
CA ALA A 14 -1.58 5.17 -1.24
C ALA A 14 -0.73 6.42 -0.93
N LYS A 15 -1.20 7.31 -0.04
CA LYS A 15 -0.40 8.47 0.40
C LYS A 15 0.88 8.04 1.11
N VAL A 16 0.80 7.04 1.99
CA VAL A 16 1.97 6.50 2.69
C VAL A 16 2.94 5.86 1.68
N LEU A 17 2.46 5.00 0.79
CA LEU A 17 3.31 4.40 -0.25
C LEU A 17 4.02 5.46 -1.10
N ASN A 18 3.29 6.48 -1.57
CA ASN A 18 3.88 7.58 -2.32
C ASN A 18 4.96 8.33 -1.52
N HIS A 19 4.76 8.54 -0.22
CA HIS A 19 5.75 9.17 0.65
C HIS A 19 7.05 8.35 0.74
N PHE A 20 6.95 7.02 0.74
CA PHE A 20 8.10 6.10 0.74
C PHE A 20 8.64 5.78 -0.66
N GLY A 21 8.27 6.56 -1.68
CA GLY A 21 8.82 6.44 -3.04
C GLY A 21 8.16 5.36 -3.90
N TYR A 22 7.08 4.73 -3.44
CA TYR A 22 6.30 3.82 -4.26
C TYR A 22 5.29 4.59 -5.11
N ILE A 23 5.40 4.52 -6.43
CA ILE A 23 4.48 5.19 -7.37
C ILE A 23 3.50 4.22 -8.01
N LEU A 24 2.28 4.67 -8.30
CA LEU A 24 1.25 3.87 -8.95
C LEU A 24 1.57 3.66 -10.45
N VAL A 25 1.97 2.45 -10.82
CA VAL A 25 2.39 2.08 -12.19
C VAL A 25 1.33 1.34 -12.99
N ARG A 26 0.32 0.74 -12.34
CA ARG A 26 -0.77 0.04 -13.03
C ARG A 26 -2.10 0.13 -12.29
N LYS A 27 -3.17 0.33 -13.07
CA LYS A 27 -4.56 0.18 -12.63
C LYS A 27 -5.22 -0.90 -13.50
N LYS A 28 -5.66 -2.02 -12.89
CA LYS A 28 -6.46 -3.05 -13.59
C LYS A 28 -7.55 -3.58 -12.67
N GLY A 29 -8.80 -3.38 -13.05
CA GLY A 29 -9.95 -3.70 -12.19
C GLY A 29 -9.82 -3.00 -10.83
N SER A 30 -10.00 -3.73 -9.74
CA SER A 30 -9.78 -3.22 -8.39
C SER A 30 -8.32 -3.28 -7.92
N HIS A 31 -7.39 -3.86 -8.68
CA HIS A 31 -5.98 -3.94 -8.24
C HIS A 31 -5.16 -2.74 -8.70
N ARG A 32 -4.24 -2.31 -7.84
CA ARG A 32 -3.39 -1.13 -7.97
C ARG A 32 -1.96 -1.56 -7.69
N HIS A 33 -1.07 -1.36 -8.64
CA HIS A 33 0.34 -1.75 -8.52
C HIS A 33 1.18 -0.53 -8.21
N PHE A 34 1.92 -0.59 -7.12
CA PHE A 34 2.84 0.44 -6.68
C PHE A 34 4.27 -0.08 -6.81
N ARG A 35 5.16 0.71 -7.41
CA ARG A 35 6.57 0.33 -7.62
C ARG A 35 7.51 1.43 -7.14
N ASN A 36 8.60 1.06 -6.47
CA ASN A 36 9.67 1.96 -6.09
C ASN A 36 10.85 1.90 -7.08
N ASP A 37 11.86 2.75 -6.89
CA ASP A 37 13.05 2.81 -7.74
C ASP A 37 13.91 1.53 -7.69
N ALA A 38 13.85 0.77 -6.59
CA ALA A 38 14.51 -0.53 -6.46
C ALA A 38 13.82 -1.64 -7.29
N GLY A 39 12.64 -1.37 -7.83
CA GLY A 39 11.85 -2.33 -8.62
C GLY A 39 10.84 -3.14 -7.81
N ASP A 40 10.79 -2.99 -6.49
CA ASP A 40 9.84 -3.68 -5.62
C ASP A 40 8.41 -3.34 -5.99
N LEU A 41 7.52 -4.34 -5.93
CA LEU A 41 6.11 -4.20 -6.29
C LEU A 41 5.22 -4.47 -5.08
N ILE A 42 4.36 -3.52 -4.75
CA ILE A 42 3.25 -3.67 -3.81
C ILE A 42 1.95 -3.67 -4.60
N VAL A 43 1.06 -4.61 -4.31
CA VAL A 43 -0.27 -4.66 -4.91
C VAL A 43 -1.31 -4.38 -3.85
N LEU A 44 -2.09 -3.31 -4.04
CA LEU A 44 -3.25 -3.00 -3.22
C LEU A 44 -4.52 -3.24 -4.01
N LYS A 45 -5.49 -3.91 -3.41
CA LYS A 45 -6.86 -3.91 -3.93
C LYS A 45 -7.55 -2.63 -3.45
N GLU A 46 -8.06 -1.80 -4.34
CA GLU A 46 -8.84 -0.61 -4.02
C GLU A 46 -10.20 -1.03 -3.43
N GLU A 47 -10.20 -1.18 -2.11
CA GLU A 47 -11.35 -1.47 -1.27
C GLU A 47 -11.26 -0.64 0.02
N ASN A 48 -12.41 -0.34 0.63
CA ASN A 48 -12.48 0.47 1.83
C ASN A 48 -13.34 -0.24 2.89
N PRO A 49 -12.74 -0.70 4.01
CA PRO A 49 -11.31 -0.65 4.35
C PRO A 49 -10.48 -1.71 3.60
N LEU A 50 -9.17 -1.48 3.49
CA LEU A 50 -8.20 -2.47 3.04
C LEU A 50 -8.14 -3.66 3.99
N LYS A 51 -7.91 -4.87 3.45
CA LYS A 51 -7.55 -6.03 4.27
C LYS A 51 -6.27 -5.77 5.06
N ILE A 52 -6.25 -6.24 6.31
CA ILE A 52 -5.11 -6.09 7.21
C ILE A 52 -3.81 -6.66 6.62
N SER A 53 -3.89 -7.76 5.87
CA SER A 53 -2.73 -8.38 5.22
C SER A 53 -2.02 -7.44 4.23
N TYR A 54 -2.75 -6.56 3.56
CA TYR A 54 -2.13 -5.54 2.69
C TYR A 54 -1.41 -4.46 3.50
N ILE A 55 -1.96 -4.10 4.66
CA ILE A 55 -1.36 -3.11 5.56
C ILE A 55 -0.08 -3.66 6.17
N GLU A 56 -0.09 -4.92 6.62
CA GLU A 56 1.09 -5.62 7.14
C GLU A 56 2.20 -5.75 6.09
N ASP A 57 1.87 -6.12 4.84
CA ASP A 57 2.84 -6.16 3.74
C ASP A 57 3.44 -4.78 3.46
N CYS A 58 2.61 -3.73 3.44
CA CYS A 58 3.10 -2.35 3.28
C CYS A 58 4.07 -1.95 4.40
N LEU A 59 3.69 -2.17 5.67
CA LEU A 59 4.52 -1.80 6.83
C LEU A 59 5.85 -2.56 6.86
N SER A 60 5.82 -3.85 6.50
CA SER A 60 7.03 -4.68 6.40
C SER A 60 8.01 -4.12 5.36
N ARG A 61 7.52 -3.81 4.16
CA ARG A 61 8.38 -3.33 3.05
C ARG A 61 8.96 -1.94 3.25
N ILE A 62 8.29 -1.09 4.03
CA ILE A 62 8.78 0.24 4.37
C ILE A 62 9.58 0.27 5.69
N ASN A 63 9.89 -0.90 6.28
CA ASN A 63 10.61 -1.04 7.55
C ASN A 63 9.95 -0.35 8.75
N GLU A 64 8.62 -0.35 8.80
CA GLU A 64 7.81 0.26 9.88
C GLU A 64 7.15 -0.78 10.80
N ILE A 65 7.62 -2.04 10.78
CA ILE A 65 7.23 -3.07 11.76
C ILE A 65 7.73 -2.72 13.16
#